data_AF-A0A3D1H7D1-F1
#
_entry.id   AF-A0A3D1H7D1-F1
#
_cell.length_a   1.000
_cell.length_b   1.000
_cell.length_c   1.000
_cell.angle_alpha   90.00
_cell.angle_beta   90.00
_cell.angle_gamma   90.00
#
_symmetry.space_group_name_H-M   'P 1'
#
loop_
_entity.id
_entity.type
_entity.pdbx_description
1 polymer ?
#
loop_
_entity_poly.entity_id
_entity_poly.type
_entity_poly.pdbx_seq_one_letter_code
_entity_poly.pdbx_strand_id
1 'polypeptide(L)'
;MGISTYSLVLFSFGVIPILELVIPPSASLNEPKSVKAYTIVLYAIVPLYFGLLIYFLIIIGQETNTLTLVGKITAMGMLHGIFGINMAHELGHRKSKLDQFLAQLLLWSSQYTHFFIEHNRGHHKRVATLEDPATARKDETIFNFWKRSVRDSFISAWKLENDAQIRENKAVFRWNNDMVKYMVYQTALIVVIWCTLGTITLLYYISAAFFGILLLESINYIEHYGLLRNKISESAYERVQDIHSWNSDHLLGRYLLFELTRHSHHHENSLKTYPELQSKEKSLQLPTGYPGMMLLSLIPPLFFKVMNKRLV
;
A
#
# COMPACT_ATOMS: atom_id res chain seq x y z
N MET A 1 -4.17 11.70 -27.98
CA MET A 1 -3.51 11.13 -26.78
C MET A 1 -2.66 9.95 -27.23
N GLY A 2 -1.60 9.65 -26.48
CA GLY A 2 -0.53 8.71 -26.82
C GLY A 2 0.40 8.62 -25.60
N ILE A 3 1.70 8.81 -25.79
CA ILE A 3 2.69 8.71 -24.68
C ILE A 3 2.43 9.66 -23.50
N SER A 4 1.71 10.77 -23.70
CA SER A 4 1.36 11.71 -22.62
C SER A 4 0.49 11.11 -21.52
N THR A 5 -0.20 10.00 -21.79
CA THR A 5 -0.96 9.25 -20.77
C THR A 5 -0.07 8.57 -19.73
N TYR A 6 1.23 8.41 -20.02
CA TYR A 6 2.21 7.85 -19.10
C TYR A 6 2.89 8.90 -18.22
N SER A 7 2.49 10.19 -18.32
CA SER A 7 3.18 11.28 -17.59
C SER A 7 3.34 10.99 -16.10
N LEU A 8 2.31 10.44 -15.44
CA LEU A 8 2.39 10.07 -14.02
C LEU A 8 3.42 8.96 -13.77
N VAL A 9 3.42 7.91 -14.59
CA VAL A 9 4.36 6.79 -14.48
C VAL A 9 5.80 7.25 -14.77
N LEU A 10 6.01 7.98 -15.87
CA LEU A 10 7.32 8.49 -16.26
C LEU A 10 7.88 9.49 -15.25
N PHE A 11 7.02 10.31 -14.65
CA PHE A 11 7.42 11.18 -13.56
C PHE A 11 7.82 10.37 -12.33
N SER A 12 6.96 9.45 -11.87
CA SER A 12 7.20 8.69 -10.64
C SER A 12 8.35 7.69 -10.72
N PHE A 13 8.56 7.04 -11.87
CA PHE A 13 9.58 5.99 -12.06
C PHE A 13 10.72 6.36 -13.00
N GLY A 14 10.63 7.51 -13.69
CA GLY A 14 11.75 8.05 -14.47
C GLY A 14 12.39 9.22 -13.74
N VAL A 15 11.63 10.29 -13.53
CA VAL A 15 12.16 11.55 -12.99
C VAL A 15 12.51 11.44 -11.52
N ILE A 16 11.62 10.95 -10.66
CA ILE A 16 11.84 10.91 -9.21
C ILE A 16 13.10 10.11 -8.83
N PRO A 17 13.31 8.85 -9.27
CA PRO A 17 14.51 8.10 -8.93
C PRO A 17 15.81 8.81 -9.35
N ILE A 18 15.83 9.42 -10.54
CA ILE A 18 17.00 10.17 -11.02
C ILE A 18 17.28 11.37 -10.12
N LEU A 19 16.24 12.13 -9.77
CA LEU A 19 16.39 13.27 -8.86
C LEU A 19 16.83 12.83 -7.46
N GLU A 20 16.32 11.73 -6.94
CA GLU A 20 16.67 11.20 -5.61
C GLU A 20 18.09 10.62 -5.53
N LEU A 21 18.70 10.26 -6.66
CA LEU A 21 20.13 9.91 -6.72
C LEU A 21 21.05 11.14 -6.64
N VAL A 22 20.54 12.33 -6.98
CA VAL A 22 21.30 13.58 -7.00
C VAL A 22 21.02 14.45 -5.77
N ILE A 23 19.77 14.46 -5.32
CA ILE A 23 19.33 15.22 -4.14
C ILE A 23 19.58 14.36 -2.89
N PRO A 24 20.41 14.81 -1.94
CA PRO A 24 20.70 14.04 -0.75
C PRO A 24 19.44 13.84 0.11
N PRO A 25 19.30 12.69 0.79
CA PRO A 25 18.19 12.45 1.71
C PRO A 25 18.28 13.41 2.92
N SER A 26 17.12 13.74 3.50
CA SER A 26 17.03 14.62 4.67
C SER A 26 16.33 13.91 5.83
N ALA A 27 17.13 13.54 6.82
CA ALA A 27 16.67 12.96 8.09
C ALA A 27 16.09 14.03 9.06
N SER A 28 15.80 15.25 8.58
CA SER A 28 15.34 16.34 9.44
C SER A 28 14.10 15.94 10.25
N LEU A 29 14.02 16.37 11.51
CA LEU A 29 12.81 16.19 12.31
C LEU A 29 11.61 16.75 11.54
N ASN A 30 10.58 15.91 11.34
CA ASN A 30 9.30 16.47 10.89
C ASN A 30 8.64 17.08 12.11
N GLU A 31 8.57 18.41 12.11
CA GLU A 31 7.61 19.13 12.93
C GLU A 31 6.44 19.52 12.02
N PRO A 32 5.31 18.79 12.08
CA PRO A 32 4.19 19.11 11.22
C PRO A 32 3.64 20.48 11.59
N LYS A 33 3.72 21.43 10.65
CA LYS A 33 3.18 22.79 10.83
C LYS A 33 1.69 22.77 11.23
N SER A 34 0.92 21.79 10.73
CA SER A 34 -0.46 21.56 11.16
C SER A 34 -0.99 20.19 10.70
N VAL A 35 -1.28 19.29 11.66
CA VAL A 35 -1.97 18.00 11.39
C VAL A 35 -3.39 18.23 10.86
N LYS A 36 -4.04 19.32 11.28
CA LYS A 36 -5.37 19.70 10.79
C LYS A 36 -5.33 20.09 9.31
N ALA A 37 -4.37 20.91 8.90
CA ALA A 37 -4.22 21.28 7.48
C ALA A 37 -3.95 20.04 6.61
N TYR A 38 -3.08 19.14 7.07
CA TYR A 38 -2.82 17.86 6.40
C TYR A 38 -4.10 17.03 6.26
N THR A 39 -4.91 16.92 7.31
CA THR A 39 -6.18 16.19 7.27
C THR A 39 -7.18 16.82 6.29
N ILE A 40 -7.24 18.15 6.21
CA ILE A 40 -8.08 18.86 5.21
C ILE A 40 -7.64 18.49 3.79
N VAL A 41 -6.33 18.44 3.52
CA VAL A 41 -5.79 18.03 2.22
C VAL A 41 -6.21 16.59 1.90
N LEU A 42 -6.06 15.66 2.84
CA LEU A 42 -6.52 14.29 2.65
C LEU A 42 -8.01 14.25 2.30
N TYR A 43 -8.86 14.92 3.07
CA TYR A 43 -10.31 14.95 2.79
C TYR A 43 -10.65 15.58 1.45
N ALA A 44 -9.92 16.60 1.01
CA ALA A 44 -10.11 17.23 -0.30
C ALA A 44 -9.68 16.32 -1.46
N ILE A 45 -8.70 15.45 -1.25
CA ILE A 45 -8.24 14.48 -2.25
C ILE A 45 -9.28 13.38 -2.50
N VAL A 46 -10.04 12.96 -1.49
CA VAL A 46 -11.06 11.90 -1.64
C VAL A 46 -12.04 12.17 -2.80
N PRO A 47 -12.78 13.30 -2.84
CA PRO A 47 -13.72 13.56 -3.94
C PRO A 47 -13.01 13.73 -5.28
N LEU A 48 -11.80 14.30 -5.31
CA LEU A 48 -11.01 14.41 -6.54
C LEU A 48 -10.66 13.02 -7.10
N TYR A 49 -10.19 12.12 -6.25
CA TYR A 49 -9.86 10.74 -6.63
C TYR A 49 -11.10 10.00 -7.17
N PHE A 50 -12.25 10.09 -6.49
CA PHE A 50 -13.48 9.46 -6.98
C PHE A 50 -13.97 10.09 -8.29
N GLY A 51 -13.83 11.41 -8.47
CA GLY A 51 -14.12 12.10 -9.73
C GLY A 51 -13.25 11.58 -10.87
N LEU A 52 -11.95 11.38 -10.63
CA LEU A 52 -11.02 10.81 -11.60
C LEU A 52 -11.32 9.34 -11.91
N LEU A 53 -11.70 8.54 -10.91
CA LEU A 53 -12.13 7.16 -11.12
C LEU A 53 -13.40 7.07 -11.97
N ILE A 54 -14.41 7.89 -11.66
CA ILE A 54 -15.66 7.95 -12.44
C ILE A 54 -15.36 8.39 -13.87
N TYR A 55 -14.53 9.42 -14.05
CA TYR A 55 -14.09 9.88 -15.35
C TYR A 55 -13.40 8.75 -16.14
N PHE A 56 -12.45 8.05 -15.51
CA PHE A 56 -11.78 6.89 -16.09
C PHE A 56 -12.79 5.82 -16.54
N LEU A 57 -13.73 5.44 -15.68
CA LEU A 57 -14.74 4.43 -15.97
C LEU A 57 -15.63 4.80 -17.16
N ILE A 58 -16.03 6.08 -17.28
CA ILE A 58 -16.87 6.56 -18.39
C ILE A 58 -16.13 6.48 -19.74
N ILE A 59 -14.83 6.78 -19.76
CA ILE A 59 -14.09 6.94 -21.04
C ILE A 59 -13.33 5.68 -21.48
N ILE A 60 -12.90 4.82 -20.54
CA ILE A 60 -11.87 3.80 -20.84
C ILE A 60 -12.40 2.70 -21.77
N GLY A 61 -13.67 2.35 -21.66
CA GLY A 61 -14.30 1.32 -22.50
C GLY A 61 -14.35 1.67 -23.99
N GLN A 62 -14.18 2.95 -24.35
CA GLN A 62 -14.21 3.44 -25.73
C GLN A 62 -12.81 3.60 -26.33
N GLU A 63 -11.74 3.41 -25.54
CA GLU A 63 -10.37 3.60 -26.00
C GLU A 63 -9.91 2.41 -26.86
N THR A 64 -9.57 2.68 -28.12
CA THR A 64 -9.13 1.66 -29.08
C THR A 64 -7.62 1.71 -29.33
N ASN A 65 -6.96 2.83 -29.05
CA ASN A 65 -5.53 2.94 -29.22
C ASN A 65 -4.80 2.26 -28.04
N THR A 66 -4.12 1.14 -28.30
CA THR A 66 -3.47 0.33 -27.27
C THR A 66 -2.47 1.11 -26.42
N LEU A 67 -1.67 2.00 -27.03
CA LEU A 67 -0.69 2.81 -26.28
C LEU A 67 -1.40 3.71 -25.26
N THR A 68 -2.44 4.41 -25.70
CA THR A 68 -3.25 5.30 -24.86
C THR A 68 -4.02 4.52 -23.80
N LEU A 69 -4.56 3.36 -24.16
CA LEU A 69 -5.27 2.45 -23.26
C LEU A 69 -4.39 2.02 -22.09
N VAL A 70 -3.19 1.49 -22.37
CA VAL A 70 -2.25 1.04 -21.34
C VAL A 70 -1.77 2.22 -20.49
N GLY A 71 -1.55 3.40 -21.08
CA GLY A 71 -1.19 4.59 -20.33
C GLY A 71 -2.30 5.06 -19.38
N LYS A 72 -3.57 5.04 -19.80
CA LYS A 72 -4.72 5.34 -18.93
C LYS A 72 -4.88 4.31 -17.81
N ILE A 73 -4.74 3.01 -18.10
CA ILE A 73 -4.82 1.93 -17.09
C ILE A 73 -3.72 2.10 -16.04
N THR A 74 -2.47 2.32 -16.46
CA THR A 74 -1.35 2.49 -15.53
C THR A 74 -1.45 3.80 -14.73
N ALA A 75 -1.93 4.88 -15.33
CA ALA A 75 -2.22 6.12 -14.61
C ALA A 75 -3.31 5.92 -13.54
N MET A 76 -4.42 5.27 -13.87
CA MET A 76 -5.45 4.97 -12.88
C MET A 76 -4.96 3.98 -11.82
N GLY A 77 -4.13 3.00 -12.20
CA GLY A 77 -3.49 2.09 -11.24
C GLY A 77 -2.56 2.79 -10.27
N MET A 78 -1.79 3.78 -10.73
CA MET A 78 -1.00 4.66 -9.86
C MET A 78 -1.90 5.43 -8.88
N LEU A 79 -3.03 5.98 -9.34
CA LEU A 79 -4.00 6.65 -8.47
C LEU A 79 -4.62 5.69 -7.44
N HIS A 80 -4.94 4.45 -7.83
CA HIS A 80 -5.38 3.41 -6.89
C HIS A 80 -4.31 3.13 -5.84
N GLY A 81 -3.05 2.97 -6.22
CA GLY A 81 -1.98 2.72 -5.25
C GLY A 81 -1.72 3.90 -4.30
N ILE A 82 -1.60 5.13 -4.83
CA ILE A 82 -1.27 6.33 -4.05
C ILE A 82 -2.46 6.78 -3.18
N PHE A 83 -3.65 6.92 -3.77
CA PHE A 83 -4.82 7.49 -3.08
C PHE A 83 -5.83 6.42 -2.65
N GLY A 84 -6.06 5.40 -3.48
CA GLY A 84 -6.98 4.32 -3.14
C GLY A 84 -6.48 3.43 -2.00
N ILE A 85 -5.15 3.28 -1.85
CA ILE A 85 -4.57 2.36 -0.87
C ILE A 85 -3.62 3.05 0.12
N ASN A 86 -2.57 3.74 -0.32
CA ASN A 86 -1.62 4.37 0.62
C ASN A 86 -2.27 5.48 1.47
N MET A 87 -3.11 6.32 0.89
CA MET A 87 -3.89 7.27 1.69
C MET A 87 -4.92 6.57 2.60
N ALA A 88 -5.50 5.46 2.14
CA ALA A 88 -6.40 4.66 2.97
C ALA A 88 -5.68 4.01 4.15
N HIS A 89 -4.41 3.63 3.99
CA HIS A 89 -3.54 3.13 5.04
C HIS A 89 -3.41 4.16 6.18
N GLU A 90 -3.05 5.41 5.87
CA GLU A 90 -2.99 6.50 6.86
C GLU A 90 -4.33 6.73 7.56
N LEU A 91 -5.42 6.85 6.81
CA LEU A 91 -6.74 7.08 7.40
C LEU A 91 -7.21 5.88 8.23
N GLY A 92 -6.80 4.67 7.87
CA GLY A 92 -7.21 3.43 8.52
C GLY A 92 -6.63 3.25 9.92
N HIS A 93 -5.46 3.81 10.20
CA HIS A 93 -4.83 3.80 11.53
C HIS A 93 -5.45 4.80 12.51
N ARG A 94 -6.17 5.80 11.99
CA ARG A 94 -6.77 6.84 12.83
C ARG A 94 -7.98 6.30 13.60
N LYS A 95 -8.20 6.86 14.80
CA LYS A 95 -9.32 6.48 15.68
C LYS A 95 -10.68 7.02 15.23
N SER A 96 -10.70 8.02 14.36
CA SER A 96 -11.94 8.65 13.90
C SER A 96 -12.75 7.68 13.05
N LYS A 97 -14.04 7.57 13.34
CA LYS A 97 -14.97 6.76 12.53
C LYS A 97 -15.07 7.28 11.09
N LEU A 98 -14.95 8.59 10.89
CA LEU A 98 -14.94 9.18 9.54
C LEU A 98 -13.68 8.76 8.78
N ASP A 99 -12.50 8.84 9.41
CA ASP A 99 -11.25 8.42 8.78
C ASP A 99 -11.31 6.94 8.37
N GLN A 100 -11.74 6.07 9.28
CA GLN A 100 -11.86 4.63 9.01
C GLN A 100 -12.90 4.32 7.93
N PHE A 101 -14.02 5.06 7.88
CA PHE A 101 -14.99 4.94 6.81
C PHE A 101 -14.39 5.34 5.45
N LEU A 102 -13.67 6.47 5.40
CA LEU A 102 -13.01 6.92 4.18
C LEU A 102 -11.91 5.94 3.73
N ALA A 103 -11.15 5.36 4.66
CA ALA A 103 -10.17 4.31 4.38
C ALA A 103 -10.84 3.09 3.72
N GLN A 104 -11.94 2.60 4.29
CA GLN A 104 -12.68 1.47 3.72
C GLN A 104 -13.29 1.81 2.35
N LEU A 105 -13.80 3.03 2.18
CA LEU A 105 -14.35 3.51 0.91
C LEU A 105 -13.28 3.59 -0.20
N LEU A 106 -12.10 4.10 0.13
CA LEU A 106 -10.95 4.14 -0.78
C LEU A 106 -10.49 2.72 -1.15
N LEU A 107 -10.32 1.82 -0.18
CA LEU A 107 -9.92 0.43 -0.45
C LEU A 107 -10.99 -0.35 -1.24
N TRP A 108 -12.27 -0.05 -1.02
CA TRP A 108 -13.37 -0.61 -1.81
C TRP A 108 -13.25 -0.23 -3.29
N SER A 109 -12.89 1.02 -3.57
CA SER A 109 -12.71 1.48 -4.94
C SER A 109 -11.54 0.83 -5.68
N SER A 110 -10.55 0.30 -4.95
CA SER A 110 -9.37 -0.40 -5.49
C SER A 110 -9.42 -1.93 -5.31
N GLN A 111 -10.56 -2.49 -4.89
CA GLN A 111 -10.76 -3.93 -4.66
C GLN A 111 -9.78 -4.55 -3.65
N TYR A 112 -9.41 -3.80 -2.60
CA TYR A 112 -8.43 -4.22 -1.60
C TYR A 112 -8.88 -4.04 -0.14
N THR A 113 -10.18 -4.14 0.15
CA THR A 113 -10.75 -3.83 1.49
C THR A 113 -10.23 -4.71 2.63
N HIS A 114 -9.85 -5.96 2.34
CA HIS A 114 -9.30 -6.88 3.34
C HIS A 114 -8.00 -6.35 3.97
N PHE A 115 -7.26 -5.50 3.26
CA PHE A 115 -6.07 -4.81 3.78
C PHE A 115 -6.38 -4.01 5.04
N PHE A 116 -7.56 -3.38 5.15
CA PHE A 116 -7.95 -2.64 6.35
C PHE A 116 -7.93 -3.51 7.62
N ILE A 117 -8.34 -4.77 7.50
CA ILE A 117 -8.37 -5.71 8.62
C ILE A 117 -6.98 -6.30 8.83
N GLU A 118 -6.39 -6.82 7.77
CA GLU A 118 -5.11 -7.52 7.79
C GLU A 118 -4.01 -6.60 8.32
N HIS A 119 -3.90 -5.42 7.74
CA HIS A 119 -2.81 -4.52 8.05
C HIS A 119 -2.89 -4.04 9.51
N ASN A 120 -4.06 -3.55 9.93
CA ASN A 120 -4.26 -2.94 11.24
C ASN A 120 -4.23 -3.95 12.41
N ARG A 121 -4.70 -5.19 12.19
CA ARG A 121 -4.82 -6.20 13.27
C ARG A 121 -3.86 -7.38 13.13
N GLY A 122 -3.28 -7.57 11.95
CA GLY A 122 -2.41 -8.66 11.58
C GLY A 122 -0.98 -8.22 11.41
N HIS A 123 -0.69 -7.53 10.31
CA HIS A 123 0.65 -7.11 9.91
C HIS A 123 1.38 -6.36 11.03
N HIS A 124 0.83 -5.30 11.60
CA HIS A 124 1.49 -4.57 12.70
C HIS A 124 1.88 -5.44 13.91
N LYS A 125 1.12 -6.49 14.16
CA LYS A 125 1.41 -7.45 15.25
C LYS A 125 2.51 -8.43 14.88
N ARG A 126 2.56 -8.87 13.62
CA ARG A 126 3.40 -9.97 13.13
C ARG A 126 4.55 -9.51 12.22
N VAL A 127 4.68 -8.22 11.93
CA VAL A 127 5.71 -7.67 11.05
C VAL A 127 7.09 -8.15 11.48
N ALA A 128 7.93 -8.42 10.47
CA ALA A 128 9.22 -9.07 10.61
C ALA A 128 9.14 -10.47 11.22
N THR A 129 8.08 -11.24 10.94
CA THR A 129 8.01 -12.68 11.27
C THR A 129 7.56 -13.50 10.06
N LEU A 130 7.75 -14.82 10.09
CA LEU A 130 7.37 -15.70 8.97
C LEU A 130 5.86 -15.89 8.83
N GLU A 131 5.11 -15.59 9.89
CA GLU A 131 3.65 -15.65 9.95
C GLU A 131 2.97 -14.38 9.41
N ASP A 132 3.73 -13.31 9.14
CA ASP A 132 3.23 -12.12 8.48
C ASP A 132 3.24 -12.26 6.95
N PRO A 133 2.08 -12.14 6.28
CA PRO A 133 2.02 -12.18 4.82
C PRO A 133 2.91 -11.13 4.14
N ALA A 134 3.00 -9.92 4.71
CA ALA A 134 3.69 -8.78 4.11
C ALA A 134 5.18 -8.69 4.47
N THR A 135 5.71 -9.60 5.30
CA THR A 135 7.15 -9.68 5.55
C THR A 135 7.85 -10.39 4.38
N ALA A 136 8.70 -9.66 3.66
CA ALA A 136 9.45 -10.18 2.53
C ALA A 136 10.68 -10.97 3.02
N ARG A 137 10.84 -12.20 2.54
CA ARG A 137 11.91 -13.09 3.02
C ARG A 137 13.21 -12.79 2.28
N LYS A 138 14.34 -13.05 2.93
CA LYS A 138 15.64 -13.02 2.27
C LYS A 138 15.62 -13.95 1.05
N ASP A 139 16.13 -13.45 -0.08
CA ASP A 139 16.20 -14.14 -1.38
C ASP A 139 14.84 -14.50 -2.01
N GLU A 140 13.73 -14.00 -1.46
CA GLU A 140 12.42 -14.12 -2.09
C GLU A 140 12.30 -13.11 -3.23
N THR A 141 11.94 -13.54 -4.43
CA THR A 141 11.71 -12.62 -5.54
C THR A 141 10.41 -11.84 -5.33
N ILE A 142 10.35 -10.60 -5.80
CA ILE A 142 9.13 -9.77 -5.74
C ILE A 142 7.91 -10.48 -6.36
N PHE A 143 8.11 -11.27 -7.42
CA PHE A 143 7.02 -12.01 -8.06
C PHE A 143 6.45 -13.13 -7.17
N ASN A 144 7.31 -13.83 -6.42
CA ASN A 144 6.86 -14.82 -5.45
C ASN A 144 6.22 -14.16 -4.23
N PHE A 145 6.79 -13.03 -3.79
CA PHE A 145 6.23 -12.20 -2.74
C PHE A 145 4.81 -11.72 -3.10
N TRP A 146 4.59 -11.11 -4.27
CA TRP A 146 3.26 -10.64 -4.69
C TRP A 146 2.21 -11.74 -4.62
N LYS A 147 2.50 -12.92 -5.17
CA LYS A 147 1.57 -14.06 -5.14
C LYS A 147 1.26 -14.48 -3.70
N ARG A 148 2.28 -14.54 -2.86
CA ARG A 148 2.16 -14.96 -1.46
C ARG A 148 1.44 -13.92 -0.62
N SER A 149 1.94 -12.69 -0.60
CA SER A 149 1.42 -11.59 0.21
C SER A 149 -0.05 -11.34 -0.08
N VAL A 150 -0.45 -11.15 -1.34
CA VAL A 150 -1.86 -10.88 -1.69
C VAL A 150 -2.78 -12.01 -1.23
N ARG A 151 -2.42 -13.27 -1.52
CA ARG A 151 -3.24 -14.44 -1.14
C ARG A 151 -3.30 -14.62 0.36
N ASP A 152 -2.15 -14.60 1.03
CA ASP A 152 -2.04 -14.92 2.45
C ASP A 152 -2.59 -13.78 3.31
N SER A 153 -2.52 -12.52 2.84
CA SER A 153 -3.17 -11.36 3.45
C SER A 153 -4.70 -11.48 3.42
N PHE A 154 -5.26 -11.88 2.29
CA PHE A 154 -6.70 -12.13 2.19
C PHE A 154 -7.16 -13.25 3.14
N ILE A 155 -6.41 -14.36 3.20
CA ILE A 155 -6.70 -15.47 4.12
C ILE A 155 -6.53 -15.03 5.59
N SER A 156 -5.49 -14.24 5.89
CA SER A 156 -5.22 -13.67 7.21
C SER A 156 -6.38 -12.80 7.69
N ALA A 157 -6.92 -11.93 6.83
CA ALA A 157 -8.08 -11.10 7.15
C ALA A 157 -9.32 -11.93 7.52
N TRP A 158 -9.63 -12.98 6.74
CA TRP A 158 -10.71 -13.92 7.05
C TRP A 158 -10.51 -14.61 8.39
N LYS A 159 -9.29 -15.10 8.69
CA LYS A 159 -8.98 -15.74 9.97
C LYS A 159 -9.18 -14.77 11.13
N LEU A 160 -8.66 -13.55 11.03
CA LEU A 160 -8.78 -12.53 12.07
C LEU A 160 -10.24 -12.18 12.39
N GLU A 161 -11.08 -12.05 11.37
CA GLU A 161 -12.52 -11.80 11.56
C GLU A 161 -13.24 -13.01 12.13
N ASN A 162 -13.02 -14.20 11.57
CA ASN A 162 -13.66 -15.42 12.06
C ASN A 162 -13.33 -15.67 13.53
N ASP A 163 -12.06 -15.51 13.92
CA ASP A 163 -11.63 -15.65 15.32
C ASP A 163 -12.30 -14.61 16.23
N ALA A 164 -12.53 -13.39 15.73
CA ALA A 164 -13.26 -12.37 16.49
C ALA A 164 -14.73 -12.75 16.70
N GLN A 165 -15.41 -13.24 15.66
CA GLN A 165 -16.79 -13.71 15.80
C GLN A 165 -16.90 -14.91 16.76
N ILE A 166 -15.98 -15.86 16.68
CA ILE A 166 -15.95 -17.05 17.55
C ILE A 166 -15.76 -16.64 19.02
N ARG A 167 -14.86 -15.71 19.32
CA ARG A 167 -14.67 -15.19 20.69
C ARG A 167 -15.93 -14.54 21.27
N GLU A 168 -16.79 -14.01 20.41
CA GLU A 168 -18.08 -13.41 20.79
C GLU A 168 -19.26 -14.38 20.69
N ASN A 169 -19.01 -15.69 20.48
CA ASN A 169 -20.04 -16.70 20.24
C ASN A 169 -21.01 -16.37 19.09
N LYS A 170 -20.50 -15.69 18.05
CA LYS A 170 -21.26 -15.32 16.84
C LYS A 170 -20.90 -16.22 15.67
N ALA A 171 -21.83 -16.39 14.73
CA ALA A 171 -21.60 -17.14 13.50
C ALA A 171 -20.67 -16.37 12.55
N VAL A 172 -19.68 -17.08 11.98
CA VAL A 172 -18.61 -16.48 11.15
C VAL A 172 -19.10 -15.97 9.78
N PHE A 173 -20.12 -16.61 9.19
CA PHE A 173 -20.72 -16.18 7.91
C PHE A 173 -22.02 -15.39 8.15
N ARG A 174 -21.89 -14.23 8.80
CA ARG A 174 -23.00 -13.29 9.04
C ARG A 174 -22.57 -11.86 8.77
N TRP A 175 -23.55 -10.97 8.67
CA TRP A 175 -23.31 -9.54 8.45
C TRP A 175 -22.51 -8.85 9.56
N ASN A 176 -22.29 -9.49 10.70
CA ASN A 176 -21.41 -8.96 11.76
C ASN A 176 -19.91 -9.13 11.44
N ASN A 177 -19.56 -9.97 10.47
CA ASN A 177 -18.19 -10.19 10.01
C ASN A 177 -17.87 -9.20 8.89
N ASP A 178 -16.85 -8.36 9.08
CA ASP A 178 -16.53 -7.31 8.11
C ASP A 178 -16.02 -7.87 6.78
N MET A 179 -15.38 -9.05 6.78
CA MET A 179 -15.01 -9.72 5.52
C MET A 179 -16.24 -10.10 4.68
N VAL A 180 -17.36 -10.49 5.32
CA VAL A 180 -18.61 -10.77 4.59
C VAL A 180 -19.13 -9.48 3.94
N LYS A 181 -19.16 -8.36 4.67
CA LYS A 181 -19.58 -7.06 4.12
C LYS A 181 -18.68 -6.64 2.96
N TYR A 182 -17.37 -6.76 3.14
CA TYR A 182 -16.37 -6.41 2.14
C TYR A 182 -16.50 -7.21 0.86
N MET A 183 -16.75 -8.52 0.94
CA MET A 183 -17.03 -9.32 -0.25
C MET A 183 -18.29 -8.84 -0.96
N VAL A 184 -19.37 -8.59 -0.21
CA VAL A 184 -20.63 -8.09 -0.81
C VAL A 184 -20.44 -6.73 -1.49
N TYR A 185 -19.81 -5.77 -0.83
CA TYR A 185 -19.60 -4.44 -1.39
C TYR A 185 -18.67 -4.44 -2.61
N GLN A 186 -17.57 -5.18 -2.56
CA GLN A 186 -16.64 -5.30 -3.69
C GLN A 186 -17.31 -5.97 -4.90
N THR A 187 -18.01 -7.09 -4.67
CA THR A 187 -18.78 -7.75 -5.74
C THR A 187 -19.88 -6.85 -6.29
N ALA A 188 -20.57 -6.07 -5.45
CA ALA A 188 -21.58 -5.12 -5.91
C ALA A 188 -20.98 -4.06 -6.85
N LEU A 189 -19.80 -3.51 -6.54
CA LEU A 189 -19.12 -2.56 -7.43
C LEU A 189 -18.77 -3.19 -8.79
N ILE A 190 -18.23 -4.40 -8.78
CA ILE A 190 -17.93 -5.17 -10.00
C ILE A 190 -19.20 -5.36 -10.84
N VAL A 191 -20.30 -5.78 -10.22
CA VAL A 191 -21.59 -6.00 -10.91
C VAL A 191 -22.15 -4.69 -11.46
N VAL A 192 -22.07 -3.59 -10.71
CA VAL A 192 -22.52 -2.27 -11.18
C VAL A 192 -21.74 -1.84 -12.41
N ILE A 193 -20.40 -1.92 -12.38
CA ILE A 193 -19.55 -1.58 -13.54
C ILE A 193 -19.89 -2.48 -14.72
N TRP A 194 -20.02 -3.79 -14.50
CA TRP A 194 -20.34 -4.75 -15.54
C TRP A 194 -21.68 -4.46 -16.23
N CYS A 195 -22.76 -4.28 -15.45
CA CYS A 195 -24.11 -4.09 -15.98
C CYS A 195 -24.30 -2.72 -16.64
N THR A 196 -23.56 -1.69 -16.22
CA THR A 196 -23.74 -0.30 -16.72
C THR A 196 -22.74 0.10 -17.79
N LEU A 197 -21.49 -0.38 -17.71
CA LEU A 197 -20.38 0.04 -18.59
C LEU A 197 -19.80 -1.12 -19.42
N GLY A 198 -20.29 -2.35 -19.21
CA GLY A 198 -19.93 -3.53 -19.98
C GLY A 198 -18.62 -4.21 -19.55
N THR A 199 -18.39 -5.40 -20.12
CA THR A 199 -17.26 -6.28 -19.78
C THR A 199 -15.89 -5.64 -20.05
N ILE A 200 -15.74 -4.90 -21.16
CA ILE A 200 -14.46 -4.29 -21.53
C ILE A 200 -14.01 -3.26 -20.48
N THR A 201 -14.91 -2.36 -20.07
CA THR A 201 -14.65 -1.38 -19.01
C THR A 201 -14.31 -2.06 -17.69
N LEU A 202 -15.04 -3.13 -17.33
CA LEU A 202 -14.75 -3.91 -16.14
C LEU A 202 -13.32 -4.49 -16.16
N LEU A 203 -12.90 -5.09 -17.27
CA LEU A 203 -11.56 -5.68 -17.39
C LEU A 203 -10.46 -4.62 -17.22
N TYR A 204 -10.65 -3.42 -17.79
CA TYR A 204 -9.69 -2.32 -17.64
C TYR A 204 -9.67 -1.74 -16.22
N TYR A 205 -10.83 -1.65 -15.55
CA TYR A 205 -10.92 -1.30 -14.14
C TYR A 205 -10.18 -2.31 -13.25
N ILE A 206 -10.43 -3.61 -13.43
CA ILE A 206 -9.74 -4.67 -12.67
C ILE A 206 -8.23 -4.64 -12.93
N SER A 207 -7.82 -4.36 -14.17
CA SER A 207 -6.40 -4.21 -14.52
C SER A 207 -5.74 -3.04 -13.79
N ALA A 208 -6.42 -1.89 -13.69
CA ALA A 208 -5.94 -0.73 -12.95
C ALA A 208 -5.91 -1.00 -11.43
N ALA A 209 -6.95 -1.61 -10.87
CA ALA A 209 -7.00 -2.00 -9.45
C ALA A 209 -5.85 -2.97 -9.11
N PHE A 210 -5.63 -3.99 -9.95
CA PHE A 210 -4.53 -4.94 -9.79
C PHE A 210 -3.16 -4.26 -9.86
N PHE A 211 -2.97 -3.31 -10.78
CA PHE A 211 -1.74 -2.50 -10.81
C PHE A 211 -1.52 -1.73 -9.51
N GLY A 212 -2.57 -1.10 -8.96
CA GLY A 212 -2.50 -0.40 -7.67
C GLY A 212 -2.16 -1.32 -6.50
N ILE A 213 -2.71 -2.55 -6.49
CA ILE A 213 -2.38 -3.58 -5.50
C ILE A 213 -0.91 -3.97 -5.61
N LEU A 214 -0.41 -4.27 -6.82
CA LEU A 214 1.01 -4.61 -7.01
C LEU A 214 1.94 -3.45 -6.65
N LEU A 215 1.51 -2.20 -6.86
CA LEU A 215 2.25 -1.02 -6.43
C LEU A 215 2.43 -1.00 -4.91
N LEU A 216 1.34 -1.22 -4.15
CA LEU A 216 1.41 -1.32 -2.69
C LEU A 216 2.28 -2.50 -2.25
N GLU A 217 2.06 -3.68 -2.82
CA GLU A 217 2.82 -4.86 -2.41
C GLU A 217 4.31 -4.75 -2.75
N SER A 218 4.66 -3.96 -3.76
CA SER A 218 6.05 -3.60 -4.03
C SER A 218 6.64 -2.70 -2.94
N ILE A 219 5.84 -1.81 -2.36
CA ILE A 219 6.22 -0.98 -1.21
C ILE A 219 6.44 -1.87 0.01
N ASN A 220 5.47 -2.72 0.38
CA ASN A 220 5.61 -3.70 1.47
C ASN A 220 6.87 -4.56 1.29
N TYR A 221 7.14 -5.01 0.06
CA TYR A 221 8.29 -5.83 -0.25
C TYR A 221 9.61 -5.12 0.09
N ILE A 222 9.80 -3.87 -0.36
CA ILE A 222 11.04 -3.13 -0.09
C ILE A 222 11.13 -2.70 1.38
N GLU A 223 10.01 -2.40 2.02
CA GLU A 223 9.91 -2.00 3.43
C GLU A 223 10.28 -3.13 4.40
N HIS A 224 9.99 -4.38 4.05
CA HIS A 224 10.17 -5.53 4.95
C HIS A 224 11.16 -6.57 4.44
N TYR A 225 11.96 -6.25 3.41
CA TYR A 225 12.87 -7.22 2.81
C TYR A 225 13.94 -7.73 3.79
N GLY A 226 13.88 -9.02 4.10
CA GLY A 226 14.93 -9.77 4.78
C GLY A 226 15.11 -9.48 6.27
N LEU A 227 14.28 -8.61 6.86
CA LEU A 227 14.35 -8.22 8.27
C LEU A 227 13.41 -9.11 9.08
N LEU A 228 13.98 -9.87 10.03
CA LEU A 228 13.23 -10.78 10.90
C LEU A 228 13.53 -10.49 12.37
N ARG A 229 12.48 -10.52 13.18
CA ARG A 229 12.52 -10.45 14.64
C ARG A 229 12.98 -11.78 15.21
N ASN A 230 13.75 -11.70 16.28
CA ASN A 230 14.13 -12.87 17.05
C ASN A 230 12.93 -13.45 17.82
N LYS A 231 12.87 -14.78 17.87
CA LYS A 231 11.99 -15.50 18.78
C LYS A 231 12.57 -15.43 20.19
N ILE A 232 11.73 -15.06 21.15
CA ILE A 232 12.06 -15.07 22.58
C ILE A 232 11.44 -16.29 23.29
N SER A 233 10.51 -16.98 22.62
CA SER A 233 9.96 -18.29 23.02
C SER A 233 9.40 -19.01 21.79
N GLU A 234 8.84 -20.22 21.97
CA GLU A 234 8.16 -20.93 20.88
C GLU A 234 7.00 -20.14 20.25
N SER A 235 6.35 -19.27 21.03
CA SER A 235 5.12 -18.56 20.66
C SER A 235 5.25 -17.03 20.64
N ALA A 236 6.42 -16.47 20.99
CA ALA A 236 6.60 -15.02 21.11
C ALA A 236 7.86 -14.49 20.41
N TYR A 237 7.73 -13.25 19.92
CA TYR A 237 8.77 -12.48 19.24
C TYR A 237 9.07 -11.17 19.99
N GLU A 238 10.23 -10.61 19.75
CA GLU A 238 10.86 -9.54 20.55
C GLU A 238 10.31 -8.09 20.49
N ARG A 239 9.02 -7.77 20.48
CA ARG A 239 8.52 -6.40 20.15
C ARG A 239 9.05 -5.80 18.81
N VAL A 240 8.22 -5.01 18.15
CA VAL A 240 8.61 -4.29 16.93
C VAL A 240 9.49 -3.09 17.31
N GLN A 241 10.54 -2.85 16.51
CA GLN A 241 11.55 -1.81 16.69
C GLN A 241 11.83 -1.20 15.32
N ASP A 242 12.50 -0.05 15.30
CA ASP A 242 12.85 0.69 14.07
C ASP A 242 13.84 -0.03 13.15
N ILE A 243 14.52 -1.07 13.64
CA ILE A 243 15.38 -1.97 12.85
C ILE A 243 14.60 -3.07 12.09
N HIS A 244 13.31 -3.26 12.37
CA HIS A 244 12.50 -4.34 11.80
C HIS A 244 11.77 -3.92 10.50
N SER A 245 12.15 -2.79 9.92
CA SER A 245 11.68 -2.31 8.61
C SER A 245 12.66 -1.29 8.04
N TRP A 246 12.63 -1.13 6.73
CA TRP A 246 13.43 -0.17 5.98
C TRP A 246 12.76 1.20 5.91
N ASN A 247 13.57 2.24 6.01
CA ASN A 247 13.20 3.64 5.93
C ASN A 247 13.79 4.30 4.67
N SER A 248 13.22 5.40 4.22
CA SER A 248 13.82 6.29 3.21
C SER A 248 13.55 7.75 3.53
N ASP A 249 14.63 8.53 3.68
CA ASP A 249 14.60 9.97 3.91
C ASP A 249 14.62 10.84 2.64
N HIS A 250 14.44 10.24 1.46
CA HIS A 250 14.35 10.99 0.21
C HIS A 250 13.05 11.80 0.10
N LEU A 251 13.19 13.10 -0.15
CA LEU A 251 12.10 14.08 -0.02
C LEU A 251 10.94 13.85 -0.99
N LEU A 252 11.22 13.46 -2.24
CA LEU A 252 10.18 13.31 -3.26
C LEU A 252 9.27 12.12 -2.97
N GLY A 253 9.85 10.98 -2.61
CA GLY A 253 9.13 9.80 -2.13
C GLY A 253 8.31 10.10 -0.87
N ARG A 254 8.88 10.86 0.07
CA ARG A 254 8.16 11.33 1.27
C ARG A 254 6.91 12.12 0.88
N TYR A 255 7.00 13.13 0.02
CA TYR A 255 5.79 13.88 -0.35
C TYR A 255 4.77 13.06 -1.14
N LEU A 256 5.22 12.24 -2.08
CA LEU A 256 4.34 11.44 -2.95
C LEU A 256 3.55 10.39 -2.16
N LEU A 257 4.21 9.76 -1.18
CA LEU A 257 3.61 8.71 -0.34
C LEU A 257 3.17 9.24 1.03
N PHE A 258 3.03 10.56 1.15
CA PHE A 258 2.58 11.24 2.35
C PHE A 258 3.39 10.89 3.61
N GLU A 259 4.71 10.77 3.55
CA GLU A 259 5.61 10.44 4.68
C GLU A 259 5.61 8.97 5.09
N LEU A 260 4.86 8.09 4.40
CA LEU A 260 4.92 6.63 4.63
C LEU A 260 6.35 6.10 4.65
N THR A 261 7.25 6.71 3.87
CA THR A 261 8.63 6.23 3.74
C THR A 261 9.39 6.21 5.07
N ARG A 262 8.92 6.93 6.10
CA ARG A 262 9.34 6.86 7.51
C ARG A 262 8.75 5.66 8.25
N HIS A 263 8.77 4.53 7.58
CA HIS A 263 8.03 3.33 7.92
C HIS A 263 8.50 2.68 9.23
N SER A 264 9.79 2.77 9.53
CA SER A 264 10.36 2.27 10.79
C SER A 264 9.70 2.86 12.04
N HIS A 265 9.40 4.16 12.04
CA HIS A 265 8.71 4.81 13.15
C HIS A 265 7.21 4.50 13.15
N HIS A 266 6.62 4.33 11.95
CA HIS A 266 5.22 3.90 11.81
C HIS A 266 5.00 2.52 12.45
N HIS A 267 5.89 1.55 12.22
CA HIS A 267 5.79 0.23 12.84
C HIS A 267 6.10 0.18 14.33
N GLU A 268 6.97 1.07 14.80
CA GLU A 268 7.19 1.23 16.24
C GLU A 268 5.94 1.81 16.93
N ASN A 269 5.25 2.75 16.29
CA ASN A 269 4.05 3.41 16.80
C ASN A 269 3.05 3.77 15.70
N SER A 270 2.16 2.83 15.37
CA SER A 270 1.17 2.98 14.29
C SER A 270 0.07 3.99 14.60
N LEU A 271 -0.03 4.48 15.85
CA LEU A 271 -1.00 5.51 16.22
C LEU A 271 -0.57 6.92 15.79
N LYS A 272 0.69 7.10 15.39
CA LYS A 272 1.17 8.38 14.86
C LYS A 272 0.69 8.58 13.44
N THR A 273 0.19 9.78 13.17
CA THR A 273 -0.13 10.17 11.80
C THR A 273 1.15 10.38 11.01
N TYR A 274 1.07 10.16 9.71
CA TYR A 274 2.15 10.36 8.76
C TYR A 274 3.00 11.63 8.96
N PRO A 275 2.43 12.84 9.16
CA PRO A 275 3.23 14.06 9.38
C PRO A 275 4.06 14.04 10.68
N GLU A 276 3.72 13.18 11.63
CA GLU A 276 4.41 13.02 12.91
C GLU A 276 5.51 11.94 12.85
N LEU A 277 5.65 11.24 11.72
CA LEU A 277 6.69 10.24 11.53
C LEU A 277 8.07 10.91 11.42
N GLN A 278 9.07 10.21 11.95
CA GLN A 278 10.43 10.71 12.16
C GLN A 278 11.40 9.63 11.72
N SER A 279 12.53 10.04 11.15
CA SER A 279 13.65 9.13 10.93
C SER A 279 14.43 8.99 12.23
N LYS A 280 14.70 7.76 12.65
CA LYS A 280 15.51 7.47 13.84
C LYS A 280 16.90 7.06 13.42
N GLU A 281 17.88 7.37 14.26
CA GLU A 281 19.29 7.08 14.00
C GLU A 281 19.56 5.58 13.74
N LYS A 282 18.80 4.70 14.39
CA LYS A 282 18.93 3.24 14.23
C LYS A 282 18.11 2.67 13.08
N SER A 283 17.26 3.46 12.42
CA SER A 283 16.45 2.96 11.29
C SER A 283 17.35 2.55 10.13
N LEU A 284 17.11 1.35 9.60
CA LEU A 284 17.81 0.87 8.41
C LEU A 284 17.34 1.65 7.18
N GLN A 285 18.26 2.24 6.43
CA GLN A 285 17.93 3.10 5.28
C GLN A 285 18.06 2.36 3.95
N LEU A 286 17.10 2.58 3.06
CA LEU A 286 17.17 2.13 1.68
C LEU A 286 18.29 2.88 0.92
N PRO A 287 18.93 2.23 -0.07
CA PRO A 287 19.98 2.85 -0.91
C PRO A 287 19.51 4.05 -1.74
N THR A 288 18.23 4.11 -2.08
CA THR A 288 17.57 5.20 -2.82
C THR A 288 16.11 5.26 -2.38
N GLY A 289 15.35 6.24 -2.87
CA GLY A 289 13.94 6.37 -2.51
C GLY A 289 13.07 5.25 -3.07
N TYR A 290 11.81 5.23 -2.62
CA TYR A 290 10.90 4.12 -2.88
C TYR A 290 10.72 3.80 -4.36
N PRO A 291 10.48 4.77 -5.27
CA PRO A 291 10.31 4.45 -6.67
C PRO A 291 11.57 3.82 -7.30
N GLY A 292 12.76 4.26 -6.90
CA GLY A 292 14.02 3.66 -7.34
C GLY A 292 14.19 2.22 -6.84
N MET A 293 13.85 1.98 -5.57
CA MET A 293 13.90 0.64 -4.98
C MET A 293 12.85 -0.32 -5.54
N MET A 294 11.68 0.17 -5.90
CA MET A 294 10.64 -0.61 -6.59
C MET A 294 11.08 -1.02 -8.00
N LEU A 295 11.77 -0.15 -8.75
CA LEU A 295 12.34 -0.54 -10.04
C LEU A 295 13.48 -1.56 -9.87
N LEU A 296 14.31 -1.37 -8.85
CA LEU A 296 15.40 -2.28 -8.55
C LEU A 296 14.89 -3.69 -8.21
N SER A 297 13.80 -3.79 -7.42
CA SER A 297 13.23 -5.06 -6.99
C SER A 297 12.65 -5.90 -8.13
N LEU A 298 12.24 -5.25 -9.23
CA LEU A 298 11.82 -5.94 -10.47
C LEU A 298 12.97 -6.66 -11.20
N ILE A 299 14.22 -6.44 -10.78
CA ILE A 299 15.41 -7.17 -11.26
C ILE A 299 16.03 -7.93 -10.07
N PRO A 300 15.48 -9.09 -9.66
CA PRO A 300 15.84 -9.75 -8.41
C PRO A 300 17.34 -10.00 -8.21
N PRO A 301 18.12 -10.47 -9.22
CA PRO A 301 19.56 -10.65 -9.04
C PRO A 301 20.31 -9.36 -8.65
N LEU A 302 19.89 -8.21 -9.19
CA LEU A 302 20.50 -6.92 -8.87
C LEU A 302 20.03 -6.41 -7.50
N PHE A 303 18.73 -6.55 -7.20
CA PHE A 303 18.18 -6.23 -5.90
C PHE A 303 18.86 -7.01 -4.77
N PHE A 304 19.00 -8.33 -4.92
CA PHE A 304 19.68 -9.19 -3.95
C PHE A 304 21.15 -8.80 -3.77
N LYS A 305 21.87 -8.48 -4.87
CA LYS A 305 23.26 -8.01 -4.82
C LYS A 305 23.43 -6.73 -3.98
N VAL A 306 22.41 -5.86 -3.96
CA VAL A 306 22.41 -4.61 -3.19
C VAL A 306 21.92 -4.84 -1.76
N MET A 307 20.75 -5.47 -1.59
CA MET A 307 20.06 -5.55 -0.30
C MET A 307 20.64 -6.61 0.63
N ASN A 308 21.07 -7.76 0.13
CA ASN A 308 21.59 -8.83 0.99
C ASN A 308 22.86 -8.44 1.74
N LYS A 309 23.63 -7.48 1.21
CA LYS A 309 24.83 -6.94 1.87
C LYS A 309 24.51 -5.99 3.04
N ARG A 310 23.26 -5.57 3.16
CA ARG A 310 22.78 -4.60 4.15
C ARG A 310 21.93 -5.23 5.24
N LEU A 311 21.60 -6.52 5.11
CA LEU A 311 20.94 -7.28 6.16
C LEU A 311 21.90 -7.43 7.34
N VAL A 312 21.35 -7.26 8.55
CA VAL A 312 22.05 -7.41 9.83
C VAL A 312 21.72 -8.77 10.43
#